data_AF-E9RJH6-F1
#
_entry.id   AF-E9RJH6-F1
#
_cell.length_a   1.000
_cell.length_b   1.000
_cell.length_c   1.000
_cell.angle_alpha   90.00
_cell.angle_beta   90.00
_cell.angle_gamma   90.00
#
_symmetry.space_group_name_H-M   'P 1'
#
loop_
_entity.id
_entity.type
_entity.pdbx_description
1 polymer ?
#
loop_
_entity_poly.entity_id
_entity_poly.type
_entity_poly.pdbx_seq_one_letter_code
_entity_poly.pdbx_strand_id
1 'polypeptide(L)'
;MTTTELSAKSVKELRNIAKEMNITGRWDMNRTQLVYAIERAQLISEAKDLGIETAAILNNDQIKKVIEAERNVTTEEEKTSHKKRGAKKRKIEVYKDGQLIQTIDGLMETFNWVTENKITNVGWVKRSLKTGEETAAGYKYREGGYLFKYAN
;
A
#
# COMPACT_ATOMS: atom_id res chain seq x y z
N MET A 1 -8.07 -20.20 -12.53
CA MET A 1 -8.32 -20.90 -13.83
C MET A 1 -9.18 -19.99 -14.68
N THR A 2 -9.02 -20.01 -15.99
CA THR A 2 -9.87 -19.20 -16.88
C THR A 2 -11.25 -19.86 -17.07
N THR A 3 -12.27 -19.07 -17.41
CA THR A 3 -13.62 -19.58 -17.70
C THR A 3 -13.60 -20.58 -18.86
N THR A 4 -12.70 -20.41 -19.82
CA THR A 4 -12.44 -21.33 -20.93
C THR A 4 -11.84 -22.67 -20.48
N GLU A 5 -10.95 -22.68 -19.49
CA GLU A 5 -10.42 -23.92 -18.91
C GLU A 5 -11.48 -24.68 -18.11
N LEU A 6 -12.32 -23.96 -17.35
CA LEU A 6 -13.40 -24.56 -16.58
C LEU A 6 -14.50 -25.11 -17.49
N SER A 7 -14.83 -24.39 -18.58
CA SER A 7 -15.85 -24.84 -19.52
C SER A 7 -15.41 -26.04 -20.36
N ALA A 8 -14.12 -26.32 -20.48
CA ALA A 8 -13.60 -27.52 -21.15
C ALA A 8 -13.68 -28.79 -20.27
N LYS A 9 -13.64 -28.65 -18.95
CA LYS A 9 -13.68 -29.78 -18.00
C LYS A 9 -15.04 -30.49 -17.95
N SER A 10 -15.03 -31.76 -17.59
CA SER A 10 -16.26 -32.53 -17.35
C SER A 10 -16.96 -32.09 -16.06
N VAL A 11 -18.28 -32.35 -15.96
CA VAL A 11 -19.06 -32.07 -14.75
C VAL A 11 -18.49 -32.78 -13.51
N LYS A 12 -17.92 -33.97 -13.69
CA LYS A 12 -17.28 -34.73 -12.61
C LYS A 12 -16.04 -34.00 -12.08
N GLU A 13 -15.20 -33.48 -12.97
CA GLU A 13 -14.02 -32.70 -12.59
C GLU A 13 -14.41 -31.37 -11.94
N LEU A 14 -15.42 -30.68 -12.46
CA LEU A 14 -15.96 -29.46 -11.85
C LEU A 14 -16.47 -29.73 -10.43
N ARG A 15 -17.16 -30.85 -10.19
CA ARG A 15 -17.60 -31.24 -8.84
C ARG A 15 -16.45 -31.55 -7.89
N ASN A 16 -15.37 -32.14 -8.40
CA ASN A 16 -14.16 -32.40 -7.60
C ASN A 16 -13.48 -31.09 -7.20
N ILE A 17 -13.32 -30.15 -8.15
CA ILE A 17 -12.79 -28.81 -7.87
C ILE A 17 -13.69 -28.07 -6.88
N ALA A 18 -15.01 -28.12 -7.07
CA ALA A 18 -15.97 -27.52 -6.15
C ALA A 18 -15.89 -28.12 -4.73
N LYS A 19 -15.56 -29.42 -4.61
CA LYS A 19 -15.32 -30.07 -3.31
C LYS A 19 -14.05 -29.53 -2.65
N GLU A 20 -12.95 -29.41 -3.39
CA GLU A 20 -11.68 -28.86 -2.89
C GLU A 20 -11.84 -27.42 -2.40
N MET A 21 -12.66 -26.62 -3.09
CA MET A 21 -12.99 -25.25 -2.73
C MET A 21 -14.13 -25.11 -1.70
N ASN A 22 -14.59 -26.22 -1.13
CA ASN A 22 -15.66 -26.28 -0.13
C ASN A 22 -16.99 -25.60 -0.56
N ILE A 23 -17.37 -25.73 -1.83
CA ILE A 23 -18.63 -25.20 -2.38
C ILE A 23 -19.79 -26.14 -2.01
N THR A 24 -20.78 -25.59 -1.30
CA THR A 24 -22.01 -26.30 -0.92
C THR A 24 -22.96 -26.43 -2.12
N GLY A 25 -23.85 -27.44 -2.12
CA GLY A 25 -24.82 -27.65 -3.20
C GLY A 25 -24.24 -28.13 -4.55
N ARG A 26 -22.94 -28.45 -4.62
CA ARG A 26 -22.24 -28.87 -5.86
C ARG A 26 -22.86 -30.09 -6.59
N TRP A 27 -23.63 -30.92 -5.89
CA TRP A 27 -24.30 -32.09 -6.48
C TRP A 27 -25.52 -31.70 -7.29
N ASP A 28 -26.25 -30.68 -6.84
CA ASP A 28 -27.51 -30.20 -7.41
C ASP A 28 -27.29 -29.15 -8.51
N MET A 29 -26.07 -28.63 -8.63
CA MET A 29 -25.71 -27.63 -9.62
C MET A 29 -25.51 -28.22 -11.03
N ASN A 30 -26.02 -27.50 -12.03
CA ASN A 30 -25.74 -27.76 -13.44
C ASN A 30 -24.32 -27.28 -13.82
N ARG A 31 -23.85 -27.63 -15.03
CA ARG A 31 -22.48 -27.28 -15.49
C ARG A 31 -22.21 -25.78 -15.39
N THR A 32 -23.14 -24.94 -15.84
CA THR A 32 -23.01 -23.48 -15.84
C THR A 32 -22.91 -22.93 -14.42
N GLN A 33 -23.75 -23.44 -13.51
CA GLN A 33 -23.74 -23.08 -12.09
C GLN A 33 -22.43 -23.50 -11.41
N LEU A 34 -21.91 -24.70 -11.71
CA LEU A 34 -20.61 -25.15 -11.20
C LEU A 34 -19.48 -24.24 -11.67
N VAL A 35 -19.42 -23.91 -12.97
CA VAL A 35 -18.41 -22.98 -13.51
C VAL A 35 -18.50 -21.63 -12.81
N TYR A 36 -19.71 -21.07 -12.69
CA TYR A 36 -19.93 -19.79 -12.03
C TYR A 36 -19.51 -19.79 -10.56
N ALA A 37 -19.87 -20.83 -9.80
CA ALA A 37 -19.56 -20.95 -8.39
C ALA A 37 -18.05 -21.13 -8.13
N ILE A 38 -17.38 -21.93 -8.96
CA ILE A 38 -15.92 -22.14 -8.89
C ILE A 38 -15.20 -20.82 -9.20
N GLU A 39 -15.59 -20.14 -10.27
CA GLU A 39 -15.03 -18.83 -10.61
C GLU A 39 -15.24 -17.82 -9.47
N ARG A 40 -16.44 -17.77 -8.89
CA ARG A 40 -16.74 -16.89 -7.76
C ARG A 40 -15.86 -17.19 -6.56
N ALA A 41 -15.66 -18.46 -6.21
CA ALA A 41 -14.79 -18.85 -5.10
C ALA A 41 -13.33 -18.45 -5.34
N GLN A 42 -12.84 -18.56 -6.58
CA GLN A 42 -11.49 -18.12 -6.95
C GLN A 42 -11.33 -16.61 -6.77
N LEU A 43 -12.28 -15.84 -7.30
CA LEU A 43 -12.28 -14.38 -7.20
C LEU A 43 -12.36 -13.89 -5.74
N ILE A 44 -13.17 -14.54 -4.90
CA ILE A 44 -13.25 -14.19 -3.47
C ILE A 44 -11.93 -14.47 -2.75
N SER A 45 -11.27 -15.59 -3.06
CA SER A 45 -9.95 -15.90 -2.49
C SER A 45 -8.93 -14.85 -2.89
N GLU A 46 -8.88 -14.51 -4.18
CA GLU A 46 -7.98 -13.49 -4.72
C GLU A 46 -8.23 -12.11 -4.12
N ALA A 47 -9.50 -11.70 -3.98
CA ALA A 47 -9.86 -10.47 -3.32
C ALA A 47 -9.43 -10.45 -1.85
N LYS A 48 -9.59 -11.57 -1.13
CA LYS A 48 -9.17 -11.70 0.27
C LYS A 48 -7.65 -11.60 0.43
N ASP A 49 -6.89 -12.22 -0.47
CA ASP A 49 -5.42 -12.11 -0.49
C ASP A 49 -4.95 -10.67 -0.73
N LEU A 50 -5.75 -9.89 -1.47
CA LEU A 50 -5.55 -8.44 -1.67
C LEU A 50 -6.11 -7.56 -0.54
N GLY A 51 -6.70 -8.15 0.51
CA GLY A 51 -7.29 -7.41 1.63
C GLY A 51 -8.63 -6.74 1.33
N ILE A 52 -9.30 -7.13 0.23
CA ILE A 52 -10.58 -6.57 -0.19
C ILE A 52 -11.72 -7.37 0.45
N GLU A 53 -12.54 -6.71 1.27
CA GLU A 53 -13.79 -7.29 1.75
C GLU A 53 -14.84 -7.29 0.63
N THR A 54 -15.03 -8.43 -0.02
CA THR A 54 -16.07 -8.60 -1.04
C THR A 54 -17.43 -8.79 -0.39
N ALA A 55 -18.35 -7.84 -0.60
CA ALA A 55 -19.73 -7.99 -0.17
C ALA A 55 -20.39 -9.16 -0.93
N ALA A 56 -21.17 -9.99 -0.22
CA ALA A 56 -21.82 -11.18 -0.79
C ALA A 56 -22.77 -10.89 -1.97
N ILE A 57 -23.20 -9.62 -2.11
CA ILE A 57 -24.14 -9.13 -3.12
C ILE A 57 -23.46 -8.90 -4.48
N LEU A 58 -22.11 -8.80 -4.52
CA LEU A 58 -21.38 -8.54 -5.76
C LEU A 58 -21.40 -9.76 -6.69
N ASN A 59 -21.64 -9.51 -7.98
CA ASN A 59 -21.53 -10.51 -9.03
C ASN A 59 -20.06 -10.73 -9.46
N ASN A 60 -19.76 -11.83 -10.16
CA ASN A 60 -18.39 -12.17 -10.58
C ASN A 60 -17.72 -11.03 -11.38
N ASP A 61 -18.45 -10.36 -12.27
CA ASP A 61 -17.90 -9.26 -13.08
C ASP A 61 -17.57 -8.01 -12.24
N GLN A 62 -18.38 -7.71 -11.23
CA GLN A 62 -18.11 -6.64 -10.27
C GLN A 62 -16.89 -6.98 -9.41
N ILE A 63 -16.77 -8.23 -8.94
CA ILE A 63 -15.60 -8.66 -8.18
C ILE A 63 -14.33 -8.56 -9.05
N LYS A 64 -14.39 -8.98 -10.32
CA LYS A 64 -13.28 -8.80 -11.27
C LYS A 64 -12.91 -7.33 -11.44
N LYS A 65 -13.88 -6.44 -11.64
CA LYS A 65 -13.62 -4.99 -11.76
C LYS A 65 -12.99 -4.41 -10.51
N VAL A 66 -13.39 -4.86 -9.33
CA VAL A 66 -12.82 -4.41 -8.05
C VAL A 66 -11.39 -4.93 -7.88
N ILE A 67 -11.11 -6.19 -8.19
CA ILE A 67 -9.76 -6.76 -8.18
C ILE A 67 -8.87 -6.06 -9.21
N GLU A 68 -9.39 -5.79 -10.41
CA GLU A 68 -8.66 -5.07 -11.46
C GLU A 68 -8.42 -3.61 -11.07
N ALA A 69 -9.39 -2.96 -10.43
CA ALA A 69 -9.20 -1.62 -9.86
C ALA A 69 -8.14 -1.65 -8.77
N GLU A 70 -8.14 -2.61 -7.85
CA GLU A 70 -7.13 -2.71 -6.79
C GLU A 70 -5.73 -3.02 -7.35
N ARG A 71 -5.63 -3.89 -8.37
CA ARG A 71 -4.37 -4.13 -9.12
C ARG A 71 -3.91 -2.90 -9.89
N ASN A 72 -4.85 -2.15 -10.45
CA ASN A 72 -4.58 -0.88 -11.07
C ASN A 72 -4.20 0.18 -10.04
N VAL A 73 -4.72 0.11 -8.81
CA VAL A 73 -4.31 0.95 -7.67
C VAL A 73 -2.95 0.49 -7.13
N THR A 74 -2.58 -0.79 -7.14
CA THR A 74 -1.19 -1.18 -6.83
C THR A 74 -0.23 -0.66 -7.89
N THR A 75 -0.66 -0.65 -9.16
CA THR A 75 0.11 -0.01 -10.24
C THR A 75 -0.06 1.52 -10.32
N GLU A 76 -1.06 2.13 -9.67
CA GLU A 76 -1.30 3.58 -9.61
C GLU A 76 -0.80 4.23 -8.32
N GLU A 77 -0.64 3.49 -7.23
CA GLU A 77 0.24 3.84 -6.12
C GLU A 77 1.70 3.74 -6.59
N GLU A 78 2.03 2.78 -7.47
CA GLU A 78 3.26 2.84 -8.26
C GLU A 78 3.25 3.92 -9.36
N LYS A 79 2.11 4.46 -9.83
CA LYS A 79 2.07 5.59 -10.79
C LYS A 79 1.76 6.96 -10.19
N THR A 80 1.55 7.12 -8.88
CA THR A 80 1.84 8.39 -8.21
C THR A 80 3.36 8.55 -8.03
N SER A 81 4.12 7.48 -8.26
CA SER A 81 5.47 7.58 -8.84
C SER A 81 5.42 7.98 -10.33
N HIS A 82 4.75 9.12 -10.61
CA HIS A 82 5.19 9.92 -11.74
C HIS A 82 6.62 10.34 -11.41
N LYS A 83 7.57 9.55 -11.94
CA LYS A 83 9.00 9.81 -12.08
C LYS A 83 9.20 11.26 -12.50
N LYS A 84 9.25 12.19 -11.54
CA LYS A 84 10.10 13.36 -11.67
C LYS A 84 11.50 12.80 -11.65
N ARG A 85 12.06 12.66 -12.85
CA ARG A 85 13.48 12.39 -13.16
C ARG A 85 14.33 12.62 -11.94
N GLY A 86 14.95 11.56 -11.42
CA GLY A 86 15.63 11.50 -10.12
C GLY A 86 16.40 12.76 -9.78
N ALA A 87 15.74 13.70 -9.12
CA ALA A 87 16.42 14.75 -8.40
C ALA A 87 17.12 14.01 -7.26
N LYS A 88 18.45 13.94 -7.32
CA LYS A 88 19.28 13.37 -6.25
C LYS A 88 18.77 13.94 -4.94
N LYS A 89 18.17 13.08 -4.10
CA LYS A 89 17.65 13.50 -2.79
C LYS A 89 18.83 14.13 -2.05
N ARG A 90 18.73 15.41 -1.70
CA ARG A 90 19.77 16.08 -0.92
C ARG A 90 19.75 15.48 0.47
N LYS A 91 20.93 15.08 0.96
CA LYS A 91 21.07 14.58 2.33
C LYS A 91 20.92 15.75 3.29
N ILE A 92 20.28 15.50 4.43
CA ILE A 92 20.11 16.49 5.49
C ILE A 92 20.82 15.95 6.72
N GLU A 93 21.69 16.76 7.27
CA GLU A 93 22.42 16.52 8.51
C GLU A 93 21.69 17.23 9.66
N VAL A 94 21.44 16.47 10.72
CA VAL A 94 20.76 16.93 11.93
C VAL A 94 21.79 17.04 13.05
N TYR A 95 21.98 18.24 13.55
CA TYR A 95 22.85 18.54 14.67
C TYR A 95 22.04 18.86 15.92
N LYS A 96 22.58 18.55 17.10
CA LYS A 96 22.09 19.04 18.40
C LYS A 96 23.30 19.47 19.21
N ASP A 97 23.25 20.65 19.79
CA ASP A 97 24.34 21.20 20.60
C ASP A 97 25.72 21.15 19.87
N GLY A 98 25.70 21.32 18.54
CA GLY A 98 26.89 21.26 17.68
C GLY A 98 27.38 19.86 17.30
N GLN A 99 26.77 18.78 17.79
CA GLN A 99 27.11 17.40 17.43
C GLN A 99 26.16 16.84 16.36
N LEU A 100 26.71 16.19 15.34
CA LEU A 100 25.93 15.49 14.32
C LEU A 100 25.29 14.25 14.94
N ILE A 101 23.95 14.22 15.01
CA ILE A 101 23.20 13.06 15.52
C ILE A 101 22.85 12.11 14.38
N GLN A 102 22.37 12.65 13.26
CA GLN A 102 21.77 11.84 12.22
C GLN A 102 21.94 12.48 10.83
N THR A 103 22.09 11.62 9.83
CA THR A 103 22.01 12.01 8.41
C THR A 103 20.81 11.30 7.78
N ILE A 104 19.95 12.07 7.10
CA ILE A 104 18.69 11.58 6.53
C ILE A 104 18.66 11.88 5.03
N ASP A 105 18.27 10.88 4.24
CA ASP A 105 18.24 10.98 2.78
C ASP A 105 16.91 11.59 2.29
N GLY A 106 16.85 12.91 2.30
CA GLY A 106 15.78 13.69 1.69
C GLY A 106 14.85 14.37 2.68
N LEU A 107 14.14 15.36 2.16
CA LEU A 107 13.33 16.28 2.96
C LEU A 107 12.12 15.60 3.61
N MET A 108 11.43 14.72 2.88
CA MET A 108 10.22 14.07 3.39
C MET A 108 10.53 13.05 4.49
N GLU A 109 11.59 12.26 4.31
CA GLU A 109 12.12 11.35 5.33
C GLU A 109 12.46 12.11 6.62
N THR A 110 13.08 13.29 6.48
CA THR A 110 13.41 14.16 7.62
C THR A 110 12.16 14.59 8.38
N PHE A 111 11.08 14.93 7.67
CA PHE A 111 9.80 15.34 8.29
C PHE A 111 9.13 14.21 9.08
N ASN A 112 9.16 12.99 8.54
CA ASN A 112 8.65 11.81 9.23
C ASN A 112 9.48 11.56 10.49
N TRP A 113 10.80 11.54 10.36
CA TRP A 113 11.71 11.30 11.47
C TRP A 113 11.54 12.29 12.63
N VAL A 114 11.45 13.61 12.37
CA VAL A 114 11.23 14.58 13.47
C VAL A 114 9.87 14.44 14.12
N THR A 115 8.86 13.99 13.38
CA THR A 115 7.49 13.82 13.89
C THR A 115 7.39 12.57 14.75
N GLU A 116 7.96 11.46 14.29
CA GLU A 116 8.04 10.19 15.01
C GLU A 116 8.83 10.32 16.31
N ASN A 117 9.98 11.00 16.27
CA ASN A 117 10.82 11.24 17.44
C ASN A 117 10.36 12.41 18.30
N LYS A 118 9.24 13.08 17.94
CA LYS A 118 8.70 14.25 18.65
C LYS A 118 9.75 15.34 18.94
N ILE A 119 10.61 15.59 17.96
CA ILE A 119 11.71 16.54 18.07
C ILE A 119 11.22 17.97 17.83
N THR A 120 10.63 18.22 16.68
CA THR A 120 10.16 19.56 16.29
C THR A 120 9.06 19.47 15.24
N ASN A 121 8.43 20.60 14.92
CA ASN A 121 7.44 20.64 13.84
C ASN A 121 8.11 20.77 12.45
N VAL A 122 7.39 20.38 11.41
CA VAL A 122 7.86 20.48 10.01
C VAL A 122 8.22 21.93 9.61
N GLY A 123 7.57 22.93 10.21
CA GLY A 123 7.85 24.34 9.97
C GLY A 123 9.25 24.76 10.43
N TRP A 124 9.67 24.29 11.62
CA TRP A 124 10.99 24.51 12.18
C TRP A 124 12.08 23.83 11.36
N VAL A 125 11.85 22.62 10.85
CA VAL A 125 12.80 21.96 9.93
C VAL A 125 13.04 22.84 8.69
N LYS A 126 11.97 23.34 8.05
CA LYS A 126 12.08 24.24 6.88
C LYS A 126 12.79 25.55 7.22
N ARG A 127 12.47 26.14 8.39
CA ARG A 127 13.10 27.37 8.86
C ARG A 127 14.60 27.17 9.09
N SER A 128 14.97 26.12 9.79
CA SER A 128 16.36 25.75 10.08
C SER A 128 17.15 25.53 8.80
N LEU A 129 16.62 24.77 7.83
CA LEU A 129 17.25 24.58 6.52
C LEU A 129 17.43 25.87 5.71
N LYS A 130 16.56 26.88 5.91
CA LYS A 130 16.60 28.17 5.19
C LYS A 130 17.50 29.21 5.86
N THR A 131 17.49 29.25 7.19
CA THR A 131 18.10 30.32 7.98
C THR A 131 19.37 29.88 8.70
N GLY A 132 19.58 28.57 8.86
CA GLY A 132 20.64 28.03 9.71
C GLY A 132 20.37 28.22 11.21
N GLU A 133 19.16 28.59 11.60
CA GLU A 133 18.77 28.72 13.01
C GLU A 133 18.49 27.35 13.65
N GLU A 134 18.86 27.21 14.92
CA GLU A 134 18.44 26.11 15.77
C GLU A 134 16.94 26.19 16.06
N THR A 135 16.32 25.02 16.21
CA THR A 135 14.91 24.92 16.54
C THR A 135 14.65 25.33 17.99
N ALA A 136 13.60 26.12 18.21
CA ALA A 136 13.21 26.49 19.56
C ALA A 136 12.28 25.45 20.19
N ALA A 137 12.44 25.24 21.49
CA ALA A 137 11.48 24.48 22.27
C ALA A 137 10.12 25.21 22.29
N GLY A 138 9.04 24.43 22.19
CA GLY A 138 7.68 24.93 22.28
C GLY A 138 6.80 24.04 23.14
N TYR A 139 5.51 24.35 23.22
CA TYR A 139 4.57 23.59 24.07
C TYR A 139 4.50 22.09 23.69
N LYS A 140 4.46 21.79 22.38
CA LYS A 140 4.35 20.43 21.85
C LYS A 140 5.69 19.70 21.76
N TYR A 141 6.79 20.45 21.64
CA TYR A 141 8.13 19.93 21.40
C TYR A 141 9.07 20.54 22.44
N ARG A 142 9.22 19.84 23.57
CA ARG A 142 9.89 20.37 24.77
C ARG A 142 11.41 20.43 24.62
N GLU A 143 11.97 19.64 23.70
CA GLU A 143 13.39 19.66 23.39
C GLU A 143 13.62 20.55 22.15
N GLY A 144 14.40 21.62 22.32
CA GLY A 144 14.89 22.48 21.25
C GLY A 144 16.38 22.22 20.97
N GLY A 145 17.02 23.12 20.22
CA GLY A 145 18.47 23.07 19.95
C GLY A 145 18.87 22.20 18.76
N TYR A 146 17.91 21.71 17.96
CA TYR A 146 18.22 20.95 16.75
C TYR A 146 18.47 21.87 15.57
N LEU A 147 19.51 21.61 14.78
CA LEU A 147 19.89 22.34 13.58
C LEU A 147 19.87 21.41 12.37
N PHE A 148 19.20 21.82 11.30
CA PHE A 148 19.09 21.05 10.06
C PHE A 148 19.88 21.74 8.96
N LYS A 149 20.82 21.03 8.36
CA LYS A 149 21.65 21.53 7.25
C LYS A 149 21.60 20.57 6.07
N TYR A 150 21.63 21.09 4.85
CA TYR A 150 21.90 20.25 3.69
C TYR A 150 23.37 19.81 3.75
N ALA A 151 23.62 18.51 3.59
CA ALA A 151 24.98 18.02 3.39
C ALA A 151 25.50 18.61 2.07
N ASN A 152 26.70 19.19 2.13
CA ASN A 152 27.40 19.71 0.94
C ASN A 152 28.08 18.59 0.16
#